data_AF-A0AAW0YNS6-F1
#
_entry.id   AF-A0AAW0YNS6-F1
#
_cell.length_a   1.000
_cell.length_b   1.000
_cell.length_c   1.000
_cell.angle_alpha   90.00
_cell.angle_beta   90.00
_cell.angle_gamma   90.00
#
_symmetry.space_group_name_H-M   'P 1'
#
loop_
_entity.id
_entity.type
_entity.pdbx_description
1 polymer ?
#
loop_
_entity_poly.entity_id
_entity_poly.type
_entity_poly.pdbx_seq_one_letter_code
_entity_poly.pdbx_strand_id
1 'polypeptide(L)'
;NTVLMHTRNWISWLNFFVLNDQPDSHVLMWQMKNSPSDVSFSCREDEVDHLIRVLKKTSQLDWRGHLNIYHVPYYLEKPMKMLASELDISFFSNGHHTFTYNPHLDDDPLRCGPGFCVRRLGKAGLQHLLNMSLYSKHLPLEPMWKMTEYLPAVGVYLDSSVTEDRPIDLQHLSYAGDEEIPVSWVSS
;
A
#
# COMPACT_ATOMS: atom_id res chain seq x y z
N ASN A 1 -4.27 8.65 -4.39
CA ASN A 1 -3.21 9.05 -3.42
C ASN A 1 -1.79 8.76 -3.89
N THR A 2 -1.52 7.62 -4.55
CA THR A 2 -0.15 7.22 -4.95
C THR A 2 0.59 8.26 -5.79
N VAL A 3 -0.08 8.95 -6.73
CA VAL A 3 0.51 10.06 -7.51
C VAL A 3 0.97 11.21 -6.62
N LEU A 4 0.13 11.66 -5.67
CA LEU A 4 0.46 12.74 -4.73
C LEU A 4 1.64 12.36 -3.83
N MET A 5 1.73 11.09 -3.45
CA MET A 5 2.86 10.60 -2.65
C MET A 5 4.14 10.53 -3.47
N HIS A 6 4.07 10.16 -4.75
CA HIS A 6 5.21 10.21 -5.66
C HIS A 6 5.69 11.64 -5.92
N THR A 7 4.79 12.60 -6.18
CA THR A 7 5.17 14.01 -6.39
C THR A 7 5.81 14.65 -5.16
N ARG A 8 5.49 14.15 -3.96
CA ARG A 8 6.15 14.54 -2.70
C ARG A 8 7.45 13.78 -2.41
N ASN A 9 7.93 12.94 -3.33
CA ASN A 9 9.09 12.07 -3.15
C ASN A 9 8.97 11.15 -1.93
N TRP A 10 7.75 10.70 -1.61
CA TRP A 10 7.50 9.69 -0.57
C TRP A 10 7.54 8.29 -1.16
N ILE A 11 7.06 8.13 -2.40
CA ILE A 11 7.09 6.87 -3.14
C ILE A 11 7.96 7.06 -4.38
N SER A 12 9.26 6.82 -4.27
CA SER A 12 10.23 6.98 -5.38
C SER A 12 10.50 5.67 -6.14
N TRP A 13 9.98 4.54 -5.66
CA TRP A 13 10.18 3.21 -6.24
C TRP A 13 9.13 2.84 -7.30
N LEU A 14 8.25 3.78 -7.67
CA LEU A 14 7.29 3.62 -8.74
C LEU A 14 7.69 4.48 -9.94
N ASN A 15 7.41 3.97 -11.14
CA ASN A 15 7.34 4.74 -12.38
C ASN A 15 5.87 5.02 -12.70
N PHE A 16 5.59 6.21 -13.21
CA PHE A 16 4.25 6.60 -13.65
C PHE A 16 4.25 6.85 -15.16
N PHE A 17 3.20 6.38 -15.82
CA PHE A 17 3.03 6.47 -17.26
C PHE A 17 1.66 7.04 -17.56
N VAL A 18 1.63 7.94 -18.53
CA VAL A 18 0.43 8.55 -19.10
C VAL A 18 0.40 8.31 -20.61
N LEU A 19 -0.71 8.60 -21.25
CA LEU A 19 -0.84 8.46 -22.70
C LEU A 19 -0.21 9.69 -23.38
N ASN A 20 0.83 9.45 -24.19
CA ASN A 20 1.57 10.52 -24.85
C ASN A 20 0.72 11.32 -25.85
N ASP A 21 -0.23 10.67 -26.50
CA ASP A 21 -1.09 11.25 -27.54
C ASP A 21 -2.38 11.86 -26.99
N GLN A 22 -2.68 11.66 -25.70
CA GLN A 22 -3.90 12.13 -25.05
C GLN A 22 -3.61 12.69 -23.65
N PRO A 23 -3.02 13.89 -23.57
CA PRO A 23 -2.58 14.47 -22.30
C PRO A 23 -3.74 14.79 -21.35
N ASP A 24 -4.96 14.94 -21.85
CA ASP A 24 -6.17 15.21 -21.05
C ASP A 24 -6.83 13.93 -20.50
N SER A 25 -6.35 12.75 -20.92
CA SER A 25 -6.88 11.49 -20.41
C SER A 25 -6.49 11.27 -18.95
N HIS A 26 -7.40 10.67 -18.17
CA HIS A 26 -7.07 10.27 -16.79
C HIS A 26 -6.54 8.84 -16.73
N VAL A 27 -6.22 8.23 -17.87
CA VAL A 27 -5.55 6.93 -17.95
C VAL A 27 -4.12 7.08 -17.43
N LEU A 28 -3.90 6.47 -16.27
CA LEU A 28 -2.62 6.43 -15.58
C LEU A 28 -2.24 4.98 -15.30
N MET A 29 -0.99 4.64 -15.57
CA MET A 29 -0.37 3.42 -15.09
C MET A 29 0.73 3.76 -14.09
N TRP A 30 0.85 2.98 -13.02
CA TRP A 30 2.11 2.91 -12.28
C TRP A 30 2.71 1.51 -12.38
N GLN A 31 4.04 1.44 -12.28
CA GLN A 31 4.82 0.19 -12.27
C GLN A 31 5.92 0.26 -11.21
N MET A 32 6.20 -0.83 -10.51
CA MET A 32 7.34 -0.88 -9.58
C MET A 32 8.68 -0.95 -10.33
N LYS A 33 9.64 -0.11 -9.93
CA LYS A 33 10.99 -0.05 -10.54
C LYS A 33 11.75 -1.37 -10.43
N ASN A 34 11.63 -2.05 -9.30
CA ASN A 34 12.35 -3.30 -9.01
C ASN A 34 11.52 -4.55 -9.30
N SER A 35 10.27 -4.38 -9.75
CA SER A 35 9.37 -5.48 -10.09
C SER A 35 8.45 -5.03 -11.24
N PRO A 36 8.94 -5.05 -12.49
CA PRO A 36 8.17 -4.57 -13.64
C PRO A 36 6.85 -5.33 -13.87
N SER A 37 6.71 -6.51 -13.28
CA SER A 37 5.48 -7.31 -13.25
C SER A 37 4.37 -6.71 -12.36
N ASP A 38 4.71 -5.83 -11.42
CA ASP A 38 3.76 -5.24 -10.49
C ASP A 38 3.30 -3.87 -11.00
N VAL A 39 2.02 -3.79 -11.39
CA VAL A 39 1.42 -2.62 -12.02
C VAL A 39 0.05 -2.27 -11.45
N SER A 40 -0.47 -1.09 -11.77
CA SER A 40 -1.87 -0.74 -11.56
C SER A 40 -2.30 0.27 -12.60
N PHE A 41 -3.62 0.31 -12.83
CA PHE A 41 -4.26 1.20 -13.79
C PHE A 41 -5.35 2.00 -13.08
N SER A 42 -5.44 3.28 -13.43
CA SER A 42 -6.53 4.16 -13.03
C SER A 42 -7.03 4.87 -14.26
N CYS A 43 -8.35 4.93 -14.43
CA CYS A 43 -9.04 5.73 -15.45
C CYS A 43 -10.46 6.05 -14.95
N ARG A 44 -11.17 6.97 -15.59
CA ARG A 44 -12.60 7.16 -15.31
C ARG A 44 -13.43 6.03 -15.92
N GLU A 45 -14.67 5.85 -15.45
CA GLU A 45 -15.57 4.82 -15.97
C GLU A 45 -15.91 5.00 -17.46
N ASP A 46 -15.96 6.24 -17.94
CA ASP A 46 -16.18 6.57 -19.35
C ASP A 46 -14.94 6.39 -20.23
N GLU A 47 -13.76 6.20 -19.63
CA GLU A 47 -12.49 5.99 -20.33
C GLU A 47 -12.07 4.52 -20.41
N VAL A 48 -12.89 3.58 -19.90
CA VAL A 48 -12.56 2.15 -19.83
C VAL A 48 -12.22 1.58 -21.21
N ASP A 49 -13.06 1.81 -22.21
CA ASP A 49 -12.81 1.35 -23.59
C ASP A 49 -11.53 1.95 -24.17
N HIS A 50 -11.17 3.15 -23.73
CA HIS A 50 -9.93 3.79 -24.13
C HIS A 50 -8.72 3.10 -23.49
N LEU A 51 -8.74 2.86 -22.17
CA LEU A 51 -7.73 2.08 -21.46
C LEU A 51 -7.52 0.71 -22.12
N ILE A 52 -8.59 -0.06 -22.34
CA ILE A 52 -8.50 -1.41 -22.93
C ILE A 52 -7.86 -1.37 -24.33
N ARG A 53 -8.20 -0.37 -25.16
CA ARG A 53 -7.58 -0.21 -26.48
C ARG A 53 -6.08 0.05 -26.40
N VAL A 54 -5.62 0.82 -25.42
CA VAL A 54 -4.18 1.07 -25.20
C VAL A 54 -3.49 -0.20 -24.69
N LEU A 55 -4.10 -0.89 -23.73
CA LEU A 55 -3.55 -2.12 -23.14
C LEU A 55 -3.35 -3.23 -24.18
N LYS A 56 -4.23 -3.32 -25.19
CA LYS A 56 -4.07 -4.25 -26.32
C LYS A 56 -2.87 -3.94 -27.22
N LYS A 57 -2.43 -2.69 -27.26
CA LYS A 57 -1.38 -2.21 -28.19
C LYS A 57 -0.03 -1.99 -27.51
N THR A 58 -0.02 -1.83 -26.20
CA THR A 58 1.21 -1.48 -25.48
C THR A 58 2.20 -2.65 -25.48
N SER A 59 3.47 -2.35 -25.74
CA SER A 59 4.59 -3.26 -25.55
C SER A 59 5.29 -3.08 -24.20
N GLN A 60 4.78 -2.17 -23.35
CA GLN A 60 5.35 -1.90 -22.02
C GLN A 60 5.05 -3.01 -21.01
N LEU A 61 4.08 -3.88 -21.31
CA LEU A 61 3.62 -4.94 -20.44
C LEU A 61 3.89 -6.29 -21.07
N ASP A 62 4.55 -7.17 -20.31
CA ASP A 62 4.66 -8.57 -20.67
C ASP A 62 3.40 -9.31 -20.20
N TRP A 63 2.38 -9.28 -21.05
CA TRP A 63 1.10 -9.95 -20.81
C TRP A 63 1.23 -11.47 -20.71
N ARG A 64 2.24 -12.07 -21.34
CA ARG A 64 2.46 -13.53 -21.32
C ARG A 64 3.29 -13.97 -20.11
N GLY A 65 4.01 -13.03 -19.51
CA GLY A 65 4.67 -13.20 -18.22
C GLY A 65 3.70 -13.20 -17.05
N HIS A 66 4.25 -13.27 -15.83
CA HIS A 66 3.48 -13.12 -14.61
C HIS A 66 3.27 -11.64 -14.33
N LEU A 67 2.08 -11.11 -14.63
CA LEU A 67 1.70 -9.72 -14.37
C LEU A 67 0.73 -9.65 -13.18
N ASN A 68 1.06 -8.83 -12.19
CA ASN A 68 0.22 -8.55 -11.04
C ASN A 68 -0.37 -7.15 -11.17
N ILE A 69 -1.70 -7.07 -11.15
CA ILE A 69 -2.42 -5.80 -11.28
C ILE A 69 -3.08 -5.47 -9.95
N TYR A 70 -2.58 -4.44 -9.27
CA TYR A 70 -3.06 -4.02 -7.95
C TYR A 70 -4.18 -3.00 -8.04
N HIS A 71 -5.04 -2.99 -7.01
CA HIS A 71 -6.06 -1.97 -6.80
C HIS A 71 -7.00 -1.75 -8.00
N VAL A 72 -7.36 -2.82 -8.70
CA VAL A 72 -8.30 -2.75 -9.84
C VAL A 72 -9.68 -2.30 -9.33
N PRO A 73 -10.19 -1.13 -9.75
CA PRO A 73 -11.55 -0.72 -9.44
C PRO A 73 -12.57 -1.72 -9.95
N TYR A 74 -13.71 -1.85 -9.25
CA TYR A 74 -14.74 -2.84 -9.57
C TYR A 74 -15.23 -2.76 -11.03
N TYR A 75 -15.40 -1.55 -11.58
CA TYR A 75 -15.82 -1.35 -12.97
C TYR A 75 -14.78 -1.81 -14.01
N LEU A 76 -13.50 -1.95 -13.63
CA LEU A 76 -12.45 -2.48 -14.51
C LEU A 76 -12.35 -4.00 -14.48
N GLU A 77 -12.90 -4.68 -13.48
CA GLU A 77 -12.72 -6.13 -13.32
C GLU A 77 -13.20 -6.91 -14.55
N LYS A 78 -14.44 -6.65 -15.01
CA LYS A 78 -15.01 -7.32 -16.18
C LYS A 78 -14.26 -7.00 -17.47
N PRO A 79 -13.99 -5.72 -17.81
CA PRO A 79 -13.15 -5.37 -18.97
C PRO A 79 -11.79 -6.05 -18.97
N MET A 80 -11.11 -6.12 -17.82
CA MET A 80 -9.80 -6.76 -17.70
C MET A 80 -9.87 -8.28 -17.88
N LYS A 81 -10.91 -8.93 -17.35
CA LYS A 81 -11.18 -10.36 -17.62
C LYS A 81 -11.40 -10.64 -19.11
N MET A 82 -12.15 -9.78 -19.79
CA MET A 82 -12.38 -9.90 -21.23
C MET A 82 -11.08 -9.72 -22.01
N LEU A 83 -10.27 -8.70 -21.66
CA LEU A 83 -8.96 -8.49 -22.26
C LEU A 83 -8.04 -9.71 -22.10
N ALA A 84 -7.96 -10.28 -20.89
CA ALA A 84 -7.17 -11.48 -20.65
C ALA A 84 -7.64 -12.67 -21.50
N SER A 85 -8.96 -12.86 -21.64
CA SER A 85 -9.53 -13.90 -22.50
C SER A 85 -9.22 -13.68 -23.98
N GLU A 86 -9.27 -12.44 -24.47
CA GLU A 86 -8.92 -12.12 -25.87
C GLU A 86 -7.44 -12.36 -26.18
N LEU A 87 -6.58 -12.17 -25.17
CA LEU A 87 -5.15 -12.40 -25.27
C LEU A 87 -4.72 -13.84 -24.95
N ASP A 88 -5.69 -14.74 -24.65
CA ASP A 88 -5.47 -16.13 -24.26
C ASP A 88 -4.58 -16.30 -23.01
N ILE A 89 -4.87 -15.50 -21.97
CA ILE A 89 -4.10 -15.45 -20.71
C ILE A 89 -4.96 -15.89 -19.54
N SER A 90 -4.37 -16.67 -18.63
CA SER A 90 -5.01 -17.03 -17.37
C SER A 90 -5.18 -15.82 -16.47
N PHE A 91 -6.41 -15.58 -16.01
CA PHE A 91 -6.73 -14.46 -15.12
C PHE A 91 -7.15 -14.98 -13.74
N PHE A 92 -6.48 -14.48 -12.69
CA PHE A 92 -6.83 -14.76 -11.30
C PHE A 92 -7.12 -13.43 -10.58
N SER A 93 -8.28 -13.33 -9.95
CA SER A 93 -8.65 -12.17 -9.12
C SER A 93 -8.72 -12.56 -7.65
N ASN A 94 -8.04 -11.80 -6.80
CA ASN A 94 -8.21 -11.85 -5.35
C ASN A 94 -9.09 -10.68 -4.90
N GLY A 95 -10.09 -10.97 -4.06
CA GLY A 95 -10.90 -9.94 -3.44
C GLY A 95 -10.12 -9.24 -2.32
N HIS A 96 -10.14 -7.92 -2.32
CA HIS A 96 -9.61 -7.10 -1.23
C HIS A 96 -10.73 -6.29 -0.61
N HIS A 97 -10.79 -6.23 0.72
CA HIS A 97 -11.78 -5.46 1.44
C HIS A 97 -11.12 -4.22 2.05
N THR A 98 -11.76 -3.08 1.88
CA THR A 98 -11.41 -1.85 2.58
C THR A 98 -12.37 -1.69 3.75
N PHE A 99 -11.82 -1.55 4.95
CA PHE A 99 -12.58 -1.25 6.16
C PHE A 99 -12.41 0.22 6.49
N THR A 100 -13.50 0.89 6.85
CA THR A 100 -13.47 2.27 7.33
C THR A 100 -13.79 2.27 8.80
N TYR A 101 -12.86 2.76 9.62
CA TYR A 101 -13.08 2.99 11.04
C TYR A 101 -13.63 4.41 11.23
N ASN A 102 -14.71 4.54 12.01
CA ASN A 102 -15.24 5.84 12.42
C ASN A 102 -14.95 6.06 13.91
N PRO A 103 -13.95 6.88 14.27
CA PRO A 103 -13.56 7.09 15.66
C PRO A 103 -14.65 7.78 16.50
N HIS A 104 -15.65 8.40 15.88
CA HIS A 104 -16.76 9.05 16.60
C HIS A 104 -17.81 8.06 17.12
N LEU A 105 -17.68 6.77 16.81
CA LEU A 105 -18.59 5.72 17.28
C LEU A 105 -18.05 4.92 18.47
N ASP A 106 -16.79 5.15 18.87
CA ASP A 106 -16.19 4.59 20.09
C ASP A 106 -16.06 5.70 21.13
N ASP A 107 -16.80 5.57 22.23
CA ASP A 107 -16.75 6.52 23.35
C ASP A 107 -15.56 6.27 24.31
N ASP A 108 -14.95 5.07 24.24
CA ASP A 108 -13.87 4.66 25.14
C ASP A 108 -12.48 4.86 24.51
N PRO A 109 -11.51 5.45 25.24
CA PRO A 109 -10.15 5.57 24.75
C PRO A 109 -9.50 4.18 24.62
N LEU A 110 -8.70 3.98 23.58
CA LEU A 110 -7.88 2.77 23.43
C LEU A 110 -7.00 2.58 24.67
N ARG A 111 -6.90 1.34 25.16
CA ARG A 111 -6.15 0.99 26.38
C ARG A 111 -5.08 -0.04 26.09
N CYS A 112 -3.98 0.03 26.84
CA CYS A 112 -2.88 -0.92 26.78
C CYS A 112 -2.72 -1.60 28.15
N GLY A 113 -2.71 -2.93 28.15
CA GLY A 113 -2.60 -3.73 29.35
C GLY A 113 -1.20 -3.67 30.01
N PRO A 114 -1.07 -4.15 31.26
CA PRO A 114 0.18 -4.17 31.98
C PRO A 114 1.24 -5.02 31.26
N GLY A 115 2.50 -4.61 31.36
CA GLY A 115 3.65 -5.24 30.70
C GLY A 115 3.84 -4.82 29.25
N PHE A 116 3.01 -3.91 28.73
CA PHE A 116 3.08 -3.46 27.34
C PHE A 116 3.02 -1.93 27.24
N CYS A 117 3.55 -1.42 26.13
CA CYS A 117 3.32 -0.06 25.70
C CYS A 117 3.11 0.02 24.18
N VAL A 118 2.49 1.12 23.74
CA VAL A 118 2.31 1.43 22.31
C VAL A 118 3.23 2.58 21.94
N ARG A 119 3.96 2.42 20.84
CA ARG A 119 4.87 3.44 20.28
C ARG A 119 4.74 3.46 18.76
N ARG A 120 5.15 4.57 18.15
CA ARG A 120 5.36 4.60 16.69
C ARG A 120 6.51 3.65 16.36
N LEU A 121 6.38 2.90 15.27
CA LEU A 121 7.46 2.01 14.83
C LEU A 121 8.73 2.84 14.62
N GLY A 122 9.88 2.30 15.06
CA GLY A 122 11.21 2.76 14.68
C GLY A 122 11.71 2.04 13.42
N LYS A 123 12.95 2.34 12.99
CA LYS A 123 13.56 1.67 11.82
C LYS A 123 13.66 0.15 11.99
N ALA A 124 14.07 -0.35 13.16
CA ALA A 124 14.13 -1.80 13.42
C ALA A 124 12.76 -2.46 13.33
N GLY A 125 11.73 -1.87 13.94
CA GLY A 125 10.37 -2.38 13.86
C GLY A 125 9.84 -2.42 12.42
N LEU A 126 10.11 -1.38 11.63
CA LEU A 126 9.74 -1.35 10.21
C LEU A 126 10.51 -2.38 9.39
N GLN A 127 11.82 -2.53 9.61
CA GLN A 127 12.62 -3.55 8.93
C GLN A 127 12.14 -4.96 9.27
N HIS A 128 11.79 -5.20 10.53
CA HIS A 128 11.21 -6.47 10.98
C HIS A 128 9.89 -6.77 10.25
N LEU A 129 8.99 -5.78 10.18
CA LEU A 129 7.73 -5.87 9.41
C LEU A 129 7.99 -6.22 7.95
N LEU A 130 8.90 -5.51 7.27
CA LEU A 130 9.23 -5.76 5.87
C LEU A 130 9.78 -7.17 5.65
N ASN A 131 10.63 -7.66 6.56
CA ASN A 131 11.19 -9.01 6.50
C ASN A 131 10.13 -10.10 6.68
N MET A 132 9.11 -9.85 7.50
CA MET A 132 8.01 -10.79 7.74
C MET A 132 6.88 -10.71 6.71
N SER A 133 6.69 -9.57 6.04
CA SER A 133 5.64 -9.41 5.03
C SER A 133 5.82 -10.39 3.89
N LEU A 134 4.77 -11.06 3.43
CA LEU A 134 4.86 -11.91 2.23
C LEU A 134 4.91 -11.07 0.93
N TYR A 135 4.35 -9.86 0.97
CA TYR A 135 4.12 -9.04 -0.21
C TYR A 135 5.09 -7.85 -0.31
N SER A 136 5.69 -7.43 0.80
CA SER A 136 6.43 -6.17 0.89
C SER A 136 7.94 -6.34 1.08
N LYS A 137 8.48 -7.56 1.01
CA LYS A 137 9.92 -7.84 1.27
C LYS A 137 10.87 -7.05 0.38
N HIS A 138 10.42 -6.69 -0.81
CA HIS A 138 11.21 -5.98 -1.82
C HIS A 138 11.14 -4.45 -1.68
N LEU A 139 10.32 -3.92 -0.77
CA LEU A 139 10.22 -2.49 -0.55
C LEU A 139 11.47 -1.97 0.20
N PRO A 140 12.05 -0.85 -0.23
CA PRO A 140 13.23 -0.28 0.42
C PRO A 140 12.88 0.30 1.79
N LEU A 141 13.75 0.09 2.79
CA LEU A 141 13.52 0.55 4.17
C LEU A 141 13.41 2.08 4.27
N GLU A 142 14.40 2.83 3.78
CA GLU A 142 14.45 4.30 3.99
C GLU A 142 13.21 5.03 3.44
N PRO A 143 12.71 4.71 2.23
CA PRO A 143 11.50 5.35 1.74
C PRO A 143 10.24 4.96 2.53
N MET A 144 10.15 3.70 2.99
CA MET A 144 9.07 3.27 3.89
C MET A 144 9.16 3.97 5.25
N TRP A 145 10.37 4.16 5.76
CA TRP A 145 10.61 4.88 7.01
C TRP A 145 10.15 6.33 6.92
N LYS A 146 10.51 7.02 5.84
CA LYS A 146 10.06 8.39 5.57
C LYS A 146 8.52 8.48 5.46
N MET A 147 7.86 7.46 4.95
CA MET A 147 6.39 7.43 4.91
C MET A 147 5.77 7.41 6.32
N THR A 148 6.45 6.86 7.32
CA THR A 148 5.93 6.81 8.71
C THR A 148 5.79 8.20 9.34
N GLU A 149 6.43 9.24 8.78
CA GLU A 149 6.23 10.63 9.20
C GLU A 149 4.78 11.10 8.95
N TYR A 150 4.15 10.58 7.89
CA TYR A 150 2.85 11.04 7.39
C TYR A 150 1.75 9.97 7.50
N LEU A 151 2.14 8.70 7.53
CA LEU A 151 1.23 7.57 7.73
C LEU A 151 1.56 6.92 9.07
N PRO A 152 0.58 6.79 9.98
CA PRO A 152 0.83 6.19 11.27
C PRO A 152 1.21 4.71 11.10
N ALA A 153 2.38 4.35 11.62
CA ALA A 153 2.82 2.98 11.79
C ALA A 153 3.13 2.80 13.28
N VAL A 154 2.44 1.86 13.92
CA VAL A 154 2.47 1.67 15.38
C VAL A 154 2.79 0.23 15.74
N GLY A 155 3.48 0.06 16.86
CA GLY A 155 3.84 -1.23 17.42
C GLY A 155 3.45 -1.31 18.89
N VAL A 156 3.14 -2.53 19.33
CA VAL A 156 3.05 -2.92 20.74
C VAL A 156 4.40 -3.50 21.14
N TYR A 157 4.94 -3.04 22.26
CA TYR A 157 6.24 -3.43 22.79
C TYR A 157 6.10 -3.95 24.21
N LEU A 158 7.03 -4.81 24.63
CA LEU A 158 7.13 -5.24 26.02
C LEU A 158 7.73 -4.10 26.86
N ASP A 159 7.06 -3.76 27.96
CA ASP A 159 7.51 -2.73 28.91
C ASP A 159 7.18 -3.17 30.33
N SER A 160 8.16 -3.76 31.01
CA SER A 160 8.00 -4.27 32.38
C SER A 160 7.80 -3.17 33.43
N SER A 161 8.02 -1.91 33.08
CA SER A 161 7.74 -0.77 33.96
C SER A 161 6.26 -0.41 34.04
N VAL A 162 5.45 -0.87 33.08
CA VAL A 162 4.00 -0.65 33.04
C VAL A 162 3.31 -1.73 33.85
N THR A 163 2.90 -1.41 35.07
CA THR A 163 2.27 -2.38 35.99
C THR A 163 0.75 -2.35 35.99
N GLU A 164 0.16 -1.37 35.32
CA GLU A 164 -1.27 -1.12 35.30
C GLU A 164 -1.74 -0.85 33.87
N ASP A 165 -3.03 -1.08 33.65
CA ASP A 165 -3.67 -0.77 32.38
C ASP A 165 -3.82 0.75 32.20
N ARG A 166 -3.40 1.28 31.04
CA ARG A 166 -3.31 2.73 30.78
C ARG A 166 -3.98 3.11 29.46
N PRO A 167 -4.66 4.27 29.39
CA PRO A 167 -5.14 4.81 28.13
C PRO A 167 -3.95 5.17 27.22
N ILE A 168 -4.14 4.99 25.92
CA ILE A 168 -3.15 5.31 24.89
C ILE A 168 -3.37 6.76 24.44
N ASP A 169 -2.37 7.61 24.64
CA ASP A 169 -2.37 8.96 24.08
C ASP A 169 -1.89 8.92 22.62
N LEU A 170 -2.85 8.86 21.70
CA LEU A 170 -2.60 8.80 20.26
C LEU A 170 -1.88 10.04 19.71
N GLN A 171 -1.99 11.19 20.38
CA GLN A 171 -1.38 12.44 19.91
C GLN A 171 0.10 12.55 20.27
N HIS A 172 0.53 11.85 21.33
CA HIS A 172 1.88 11.95 21.89
C HIS A 172 2.65 10.62 21.90
N LEU A 173 2.33 9.70 20.99
CA LEU A 173 3.07 8.45 20.85
C LEU A 173 4.54 8.74 20.49
N SER A 174 5.45 8.32 21.36
CA SER A 174 6.89 8.35 21.10
C SER A 174 7.26 7.33 20.01
N TYR A 175 8.37 7.58 19.31
CA TYR A 175 8.99 6.58 18.47
C TYR A 175 9.73 5.54 19.32
N ALA A 176 9.64 4.28 18.92
CA ALA A 176 10.47 3.22 19.47
C ALA A 176 11.95 3.44 19.11
N GLY A 177 12.84 2.98 19.98
CA GLY A 177 14.29 3.07 19.79
C GLY A 177 14.80 2.26 18.61
N ASP A 178 16.05 2.51 18.24
CA ASP A 178 16.66 1.98 17.01
C ASP A 178 16.76 0.46 16.95
N GLU A 179 16.74 -0.22 18.10
CA GLU A 179 16.85 -1.68 18.23
C GLU A 179 15.54 -2.35 18.72
N GLU A 180 14.50 -1.57 18.98
CA GLU A 180 13.27 -2.11 19.56
C GLU A 180 12.40 -2.81 18.51
N ILE A 181 12.08 -4.08 18.75
CA ILE A 181 11.23 -4.90 17.88
C ILE A 181 9.84 -5.05 18.53
N PRO A 182 8.76 -4.70 17.83
CA PRO A 182 7.41 -4.85 18.35
C PRO A 182 7.00 -6.31 18.43
N VAL A 183 6.18 -6.66 19.43
CA VAL A 183 5.53 -7.98 19.51
C VAL A 183 4.31 -8.08 18.57
N SER A 184 3.72 -6.95 18.24
CA SER A 184 2.60 -6.82 17.30
C SER A 184 2.60 -5.42 16.71
N TRP A 185 2.10 -5.25 15.48
CA TRP A 185 2.14 -3.96 14.79
C TRP A 185 0.99 -3.78 13.82
N VAL A 186 0.74 -2.51 13.51
CA VAL A 186 -0.16 -2.09 12.45
C VAL A 186 0.56 -1.03 11.61
N SER A 187 0.56 -1.23 10.30
CA SER A 187 1.02 -0.25 9.31
C SER A 187 -0.07 -0.12 8.25
N SER A 188 -0.22 1.10 7.73
CA SER A 188 -0.99 1.38 6.51
C SER A 188 -0.39 0.73 5.28
#